data_AF-A0A2G1VQ06-F1
#
_entry.id   AF-A0A2G1VQ06-F1
#
_cell.length_a   1.000
_cell.length_b   1.000
_cell.length_c   1.000
_cell.angle_alpha   90.00
_cell.angle_beta   90.00
_cell.angle_gamma   90.00
#
_symmetry.space_group_name_H-M   'P 1'
#
loop_
_entity.id
_entity.type
_entity.pdbx_description
1 polymer ?
#
loop_
_entity_poly.entity_id
_entity_poly.type
_entity_poly.pdbx_seq_one_letter_code
_entity_poly.pdbx_strand_id
1 'polypeptide(L)'
;MKKITFLILILFSINAIGQTKLEIEIDNPEPRVGQSVTFSINVDFLTDYFKKEFGKNVEFTRSTSIFGMQSDDFERVIIFEKAKEYEIGPFNFEFNGKKYTTGTIKVNVLPKLPMENGLWLRITESEGQQYLILEQLISNESNKTDNENGGYSHTIGGVKPEGKEFAELNEELTKGIELSNYSSANNTLSPEGAGLFDVGFSYSIKKYKIEFEENFNGEYIITKKDFKNLPENFDIGKIKLEK
;
A
#
# COMPACT_ATOMS: atom_id res chain seq x y z
N MET A 1 -2.64 -27.68 55.04
CA MET A 1 -2.04 -26.43 54.53
C MET A 1 -1.58 -26.49 53.07
N LYS A 2 -1.24 -27.66 52.48
CA LYS A 2 -0.76 -27.77 51.08
C LYS A 2 -1.83 -27.60 49.98
N LYS A 3 -3.13 -27.74 50.29
CA LYS A 3 -4.22 -27.65 49.28
C LYS A 3 -4.64 -26.21 48.95
N ILE A 4 -4.40 -25.24 49.84
CA ILE A 4 -4.77 -23.83 49.63
C ILE A 4 -3.74 -23.13 48.71
N THR A 5 -2.47 -23.52 48.79
CA THR A 5 -1.38 -22.93 47.98
C THR A 5 -1.54 -23.18 46.49
N PHE A 6 -2.13 -24.32 46.10
CA PHE A 6 -2.36 -24.66 44.69
C PHE A 6 -3.47 -23.83 44.05
N LEU A 7 -4.49 -23.42 44.83
CA LEU A 7 -5.60 -22.61 44.35
C LEU A 7 -5.18 -21.17 44.06
N ILE A 8 -4.23 -20.63 44.84
CA ILE A 8 -3.69 -19.28 44.66
C ILE A 8 -2.85 -19.19 43.38
N LEU A 9 -2.09 -20.24 43.03
CA LEU A 9 -1.29 -20.29 41.79
C LEU A 9 -2.16 -20.33 40.51
N ILE A 10 -3.34 -20.94 40.57
CA ILE A 10 -4.29 -20.97 39.45
C ILE A 10 -4.94 -19.59 39.26
N LEU A 11 -5.23 -18.84 40.33
CA LEU A 11 -5.79 -17.49 40.24
C LEU A 11 -4.81 -16.45 39.67
N PHE A 12 -3.49 -16.64 39.88
CA PHE A 12 -2.48 -15.76 39.28
C PHE A 12 -2.20 -16.04 37.80
N SER A 13 -2.50 -17.25 37.30
CA SER A 13 -2.28 -17.60 35.89
C SER A 13 -3.39 -17.10 34.95
N ILE A 14 -4.55 -16.72 35.48
CA ILE A 14 -5.68 -16.20 34.66
C ILE A 14 -5.47 -14.73 34.27
N ASN A 15 -4.60 -13.98 34.96
CA ASN A 15 -4.28 -12.59 34.61
C ASN A 15 -3.29 -12.45 33.43
N ALA A 16 -2.80 -13.55 32.85
CA ALA A 16 -1.96 -13.52 31.66
C ALA A 16 -2.74 -13.36 30.34
N ILE A 17 -4.08 -13.31 30.39
CA ILE A 17 -4.98 -13.26 29.21
C ILE A 17 -5.17 -11.82 28.66
N GLY A 18 -4.51 -10.82 29.26
CA GLY A 18 -4.76 -9.39 28.96
C GLY A 18 -3.84 -8.71 27.93
N GLN A 19 -3.01 -9.42 27.18
CA GLN A 19 -2.18 -8.79 26.15
C GLN A 19 -3.03 -8.48 24.92
N THR A 20 -3.48 -7.22 24.82
CA THR A 20 -4.10 -6.70 23.60
C THR A 20 -3.04 -6.70 22.50
N LYS A 21 -3.18 -7.60 21.54
CA LYS A 21 -2.33 -7.63 20.35
C LYS A 21 -2.85 -6.58 19.38
N LEU A 22 -2.08 -5.53 19.14
CA LEU A 22 -2.44 -4.47 18.21
C LEU A 22 -2.10 -4.90 16.78
N GLU A 23 -3.03 -4.67 15.85
CA GLU A 23 -2.82 -4.98 14.44
C GLU A 23 -1.91 -3.92 13.80
N ILE A 24 -1.07 -4.39 12.88
CA ILE A 24 -0.24 -3.53 12.04
C ILE A 24 -0.85 -3.63 10.65
N GLU A 25 -1.15 -2.48 10.06
CA GLU A 25 -1.63 -2.38 8.68
C GLU A 25 -0.60 -1.69 7.80
N ILE A 26 -0.61 -2.02 6.51
CA ILE A 26 0.27 -1.43 5.51
C ILE A 26 -0.49 -1.13 4.22
N ASP A 27 -0.30 0.06 3.65
CA ASP A 27 -1.02 0.49 2.44
C ASP A 27 -0.51 -0.20 1.15
N ASN A 28 0.71 -0.74 1.19
CA ASN A 28 1.31 -1.49 0.11
C ASN A 28 2.05 -2.73 0.64
N PRO A 29 1.49 -3.94 0.50
CA PRO A 29 2.14 -5.15 1.00
C PRO A 29 3.35 -5.60 0.17
N GLU A 30 3.48 -5.10 -1.06
CA GLU A 30 4.61 -5.44 -1.95
C GLU A 30 5.21 -4.20 -2.64
N PRO A 31 5.85 -3.31 -1.84
CA PRO A 31 6.44 -2.08 -2.34
C PRO A 31 7.76 -2.35 -3.07
N ARG A 32 8.21 -1.38 -3.86
CA ARG A 32 9.56 -1.37 -4.43
C ARG A 32 10.53 -0.56 -3.59
N VAL A 33 11.82 -0.85 -3.73
CA VAL A 33 12.90 -0.03 -3.16
C VAL A 33 12.71 1.44 -3.53
N GLY A 34 12.77 2.31 -2.51
CA GLY A 34 12.58 3.75 -2.65
C GLY A 34 11.12 4.23 -2.68
N GLN A 35 10.13 3.33 -2.70
CA GLN A 35 8.74 3.73 -2.50
C GLN A 35 8.46 3.97 -1.01
N SER A 36 7.71 5.04 -0.74
CA SER A 36 7.14 5.31 0.57
C SER A 36 5.97 4.39 0.84
N VAL A 37 5.93 3.85 2.05
CA VAL A 37 4.87 2.95 2.51
C VAL A 37 4.38 3.44 3.85
N THR A 38 3.07 3.56 4.02
CA THR A 38 2.44 3.97 5.27
C THR A 38 2.18 2.74 6.11
N PHE A 39 2.76 2.76 7.31
CA PHE A 39 2.55 1.81 8.37
C PHE A 39 1.57 2.41 9.38
N SER A 40 0.55 1.66 9.76
CA SER A 40 -0.50 2.11 10.70
C SER A 40 -0.66 1.12 11.85
N ILE A 41 -0.88 1.64 13.07
CA ILE A 41 -1.32 0.84 14.22
C ILE A 41 -2.55 1.51 14.82
N ASN A 42 -3.62 0.75 15.01
CA ASN A 42 -4.79 1.21 15.75
C ASN A 42 -4.43 1.55 17.20
N VAL A 43 -4.75 2.78 17.63
CA VAL A 43 -4.49 3.27 18.99
C VAL A 43 -5.76 3.57 19.78
N ASP A 44 -6.81 2.76 19.61
CA ASP A 44 -8.09 2.88 20.34
C ASP A 44 -7.92 3.03 21.85
N PHE A 45 -6.88 2.41 22.42
CA PHE A 45 -6.57 2.49 23.84
C PHE A 45 -6.24 3.93 24.32
N LEU A 46 -5.72 4.80 23.45
CA LEU A 46 -5.50 6.22 23.76
C LEU A 46 -6.84 6.96 23.83
N THR A 47 -7.71 6.70 22.86
CA THR A 47 -9.06 7.27 22.80
C THR A 47 -9.84 6.90 24.06
N ASP A 48 -9.79 5.63 24.48
CA ASP A 48 -10.43 5.17 25.71
C ASP A 48 -9.84 5.81 26.97
N TYR A 49 -8.52 5.95 27.04
CA TYR A 49 -7.84 6.62 28.15
C TYR A 49 -8.31 8.06 28.31
N PHE A 50 -8.32 8.84 27.23
CA PHE A 50 -8.72 10.23 27.31
C PHE A 50 -10.22 10.41 27.58
N LYS A 51 -11.09 9.57 27.02
CA LYS A 51 -12.53 9.56 27.38
C LYS A 51 -12.76 9.31 28.87
N LYS A 52 -11.91 8.49 29.51
CA LYS A 52 -11.96 8.25 30.96
C LYS A 52 -11.51 9.47 31.75
N GLU A 53 -10.40 10.10 31.38
CA GLU A 53 -9.82 11.25 32.11
C GLU A 53 -10.65 12.53 31.95
N PHE A 54 -11.15 12.81 30.75
CA PHE A 54 -11.89 14.04 30.45
C PHE A 54 -13.41 13.90 30.65
N GLY A 55 -13.91 12.68 30.87
CA GLY A 55 -15.33 12.37 31.05
C GLY A 55 -16.07 12.13 29.74
N LYS A 56 -17.19 11.38 29.82
CA LYS A 56 -17.97 10.90 28.66
C LYS A 56 -18.62 12.02 27.81
N ASN A 57 -18.63 13.25 28.32
CA ASN A 57 -19.23 14.41 27.66
C ASN A 57 -18.23 15.16 26.78
N VAL A 58 -16.98 14.69 26.71
CA VAL A 58 -15.97 15.23 25.81
C VAL A 58 -16.00 14.43 24.51
N GLU A 59 -16.51 15.08 23.47
CA GLU A 59 -16.38 14.60 22.11
C GLU A 59 -14.93 14.86 21.66
N PHE A 60 -14.19 13.79 21.38
CA PHE A 60 -12.89 13.90 20.72
C PHE A 60 -13.15 14.32 19.28
N THR A 61 -13.24 15.64 19.09
CA THR A 61 -13.35 16.25 17.79
C THR A 61 -11.95 16.40 17.21
N ARG A 62 -11.83 16.06 15.93
CA ARG A 62 -10.57 16.00 15.19
C ARG A 62 -9.98 17.41 15.10
N SER A 63 -8.74 17.63 15.53
CA SER A 63 -8.02 18.81 15.02
C SER A 63 -7.70 18.50 13.56
N THR A 64 -8.40 19.18 12.66
CA THR A 64 -8.06 19.16 11.25
C THR A 64 -6.63 19.68 11.11
N SER A 65 -5.69 18.81 10.77
CA SER A 65 -4.55 19.25 9.96
C SER A 65 -5.14 20.04 8.80
N ILE A 66 -4.64 21.25 8.60
CA ILE A 66 -5.13 22.21 7.60
C ILE A 66 -4.97 21.64 6.17
N PHE A 67 -4.41 20.44 6.01
CA PHE A 67 -4.11 19.79 4.73
C PHE A 67 -4.28 18.26 4.69
N GLY A 68 -5.41 17.74 5.18
CA GLY A 68 -6.01 16.51 4.62
C GLY A 68 -5.48 15.14 5.09
N MET A 69 -6.42 14.18 5.08
CA MET A 69 -6.36 12.75 5.41
C MET A 69 -6.26 12.39 6.90
N GLN A 70 -7.18 11.51 7.32
CA GLN A 70 -7.60 11.25 8.70
C GLN A 70 -7.47 9.74 9.00
N SER A 71 -6.77 9.37 10.08
CA SER A 71 -6.92 8.07 10.74
C SER A 71 -6.78 8.24 12.26
N ASP A 72 -7.44 7.35 13.01
CA ASP A 72 -7.22 7.19 14.46
C ASP A 72 -5.95 6.37 14.74
N ASP A 73 -5.13 6.13 13.71
CA ASP A 73 -3.98 5.26 13.75
C ASP A 73 -2.69 6.05 13.94
N PHE A 74 -1.73 5.41 14.58
CA PHE A 74 -0.36 5.90 14.56
C PHE A 74 0.28 5.58 13.20
N GLU A 75 0.37 6.58 12.33
CA GLU A 75 0.95 6.43 11.00
C GLU A 75 2.46 6.76 10.96
N ARG A 76 3.24 5.93 10.27
CA ARG A 76 4.65 6.19 9.95
C ARG A 76 4.96 5.83 8.51
N VAL A 77 5.62 6.75 7.81
CA VAL A 77 6.14 6.49 6.47
C VAL A 77 7.49 5.78 6.58
N ILE A 78 7.61 4.62 5.94
CA ILE A 78 8.83 3.83 5.84
C ILE A 78 9.27 3.83 4.38
N ILE A 79 10.58 3.98 4.15
CA ILE A 79 11.20 3.82 2.83
C ILE A 79 12.21 2.67 2.95
N PHE A 80 12.05 1.65 2.11
CA PHE A 80 12.97 0.51 2.10
C PHE A 80 14.13 0.75 1.13
N GLU A 81 15.36 0.56 1.63
CA GLU A 81 16.58 0.78 0.84
C GLU A 81 17.05 -0.47 0.06
N LYS A 82 16.60 -1.67 0.43
CA LYS A 82 17.07 -2.93 -0.16
C LYS A 82 15.89 -3.83 -0.53
N ALA A 83 16.03 -4.54 -1.63
CA ALA A 83 15.06 -5.55 -2.04
C ALA A 83 15.31 -6.84 -1.25
N LYS A 84 14.32 -7.23 -0.45
CA LYS A 84 14.26 -8.48 0.33
C LYS A 84 12.90 -8.58 1.03
N GLU A 85 12.64 -9.73 1.63
CA GLU A 85 11.59 -9.86 2.63
C GLU A 85 12.01 -9.16 3.94
N TYR A 86 11.12 -8.33 4.47
CA TYR A 86 11.24 -7.69 5.78
C TYR A 86 10.19 -8.26 6.72
N GLU A 87 10.58 -8.46 7.98
CA GLU A 87 9.67 -8.77 9.07
C GLU A 87 9.60 -7.54 9.97
N ILE A 88 8.41 -6.95 10.10
CA ILE A 88 8.16 -5.73 10.88
C ILE A 88 7.33 -6.10 12.09
N GLY A 89 7.86 -5.83 13.29
CA GLY A 89 7.27 -6.26 14.55
C GLY A 89 7.77 -7.63 15.02
N PRO A 90 7.33 -8.10 16.19
CA PRO A 90 6.41 -7.41 17.08
C PRO A 90 7.12 -6.30 17.87
N PHE A 91 6.46 -5.16 18.03
CA PHE A 91 6.90 -4.10 18.92
C PHE A 91 6.24 -4.27 20.28
N ASN A 92 7.00 -3.99 21.35
CA ASN A 92 6.50 -4.05 22.71
C ASN A 92 6.62 -2.66 23.33
N PHE A 93 5.52 -2.16 23.90
CA PHE A 93 5.51 -0.88 24.59
C PHE A 93 4.54 -0.88 25.77
N GLU A 94 4.67 0.09 26.66
CA GLU A 94 3.83 0.24 27.85
C GLU A 94 3.14 1.60 27.83
N PHE A 95 1.84 1.62 28.10
CA PHE A 95 1.06 2.84 28.26
C PHE A 95 0.13 2.70 29.48
N ASN A 96 0.21 3.67 30.39
CA ASN A 96 -0.56 3.70 31.64
C ASN A 96 -0.50 2.39 32.46
N GLY A 97 0.70 1.82 32.60
CA GLY A 97 0.91 0.56 33.33
C GLY A 97 0.41 -0.71 32.62
N LYS A 98 -0.18 -0.58 31.42
CA LYS A 98 -0.60 -1.71 30.58
C LYS A 98 0.43 -1.93 29.47
N LYS A 99 0.84 -3.20 29.32
CA LYS A 99 1.74 -3.63 28.25
C LYS A 99 0.96 -3.95 26.99
N TYR A 100 1.47 -3.50 25.85
CA TYR A 100 0.95 -3.73 24.52
C TYR A 100 2.02 -4.39 23.67
N THR A 101 1.56 -5.28 22.79
CA THR A 101 2.41 -5.97 21.82
C THR A 101 1.73 -5.88 20.47
N THR A 102 2.45 -5.52 19.41
CA THR A 102 1.88 -5.51 18.06
C THR A 102 1.92 -6.89 17.42
N GLY A 103 1.21 -7.05 16.31
CA GLY A 103 1.46 -8.10 15.34
C GLY A 103 2.84 -8.02 14.71
N THR A 104 3.08 -8.98 13.83
CA THR A 104 4.22 -8.99 12.91
C THR A 104 3.65 -9.05 11.52
N ILE A 105 4.12 -8.20 10.62
CA ILE A 105 3.80 -8.26 9.19
C ILE A 105 5.06 -8.63 8.41
N LYS A 106 4.86 -9.37 7.32
CA LYS A 106 5.89 -9.64 6.34
C LYS A 106 5.67 -8.75 5.13
N VAL A 107 6.73 -8.07 4.69
CA VAL A 107 6.68 -7.16 3.55
C VAL A 107 7.73 -7.62 2.55
N ASN A 108 7.28 -8.03 1.37
CA ASN A 108 8.19 -8.39 0.29
C ASN A 108 8.57 -7.12 -0.49
N VAL A 109 9.81 -6.66 -0.35
CA VAL A 109 10.27 -5.46 -1.06
C VAL A 109 10.94 -5.85 -2.36
N LEU A 110 10.36 -5.41 -3.47
CA LEU A 110 10.87 -5.66 -4.82
C LEU A 110 11.99 -4.67 -5.21
N PRO A 111 12.86 -5.04 -6.16
CA PRO A 111 13.83 -4.12 -6.73
C PRO A 111 13.16 -2.87 -7.32
N LYS A 112 13.92 -1.76 -7.35
CA LYS A 112 13.54 -0.53 -8.05
C LYS A 112 13.18 -0.85 -9.51
N LEU A 113 12.19 -0.14 -10.06
CA LEU A 113 11.84 -0.29 -11.46
C LEU A 113 13.03 0.07 -12.35
N PRO A 114 13.30 -0.70 -13.42
CA PRO A 114 14.21 -0.25 -14.46
C PRO A 114 13.63 1.01 -15.11
N MET A 115 14.47 2.02 -15.38
CA MET A 115 14.05 3.28 -15.99
C MET A 115 13.92 3.10 -17.52
N GLU A 116 12.95 2.30 -17.93
CA GLU A 116 12.63 1.99 -19.32
C GLU A 116 11.11 1.87 -19.50
N ASN A 117 10.65 1.97 -20.76
CA ASN A 117 9.25 1.71 -21.08
C ASN A 117 8.90 0.28 -20.67
N GLY A 118 7.85 0.13 -19.86
CA GLY A 118 7.47 -1.19 -19.40
C GLY A 118 6.12 -1.19 -18.70
N LEU A 119 5.55 -2.37 -18.60
CA LEU A 119 4.34 -2.68 -17.87
C LEU A 119 4.66 -3.88 -16.98
N TRP A 120 4.23 -3.87 -15.74
CA TRP A 120 4.49 -4.94 -14.78
C TRP A 120 3.17 -5.26 -14.09
N LEU A 121 2.68 -6.49 -14.31
CA LEU A 121 1.53 -7.03 -13.60
C LEU A 121 2.03 -8.10 -12.62
N ARG A 122 1.55 -8.04 -11.38
CA ARG A 122 1.82 -9.07 -10.37
C ARG A 122 0.62 -9.29 -9.46
N ILE A 123 0.60 -10.44 -8.81
CA ILE A 123 -0.35 -10.80 -7.77
C ILE A 123 0.37 -10.82 -6.42
N THR A 124 -0.29 -10.32 -5.38
CA THR A 124 0.18 -10.39 -4.00
C THR A 124 -0.98 -10.68 -3.06
N GLU A 125 -0.70 -11.21 -1.88
CA GLU A 125 -1.70 -11.50 -0.86
C GLU A 125 -1.29 -10.79 0.44
N SER A 126 -2.25 -10.11 1.06
CA SER A 126 -2.07 -9.47 2.37
C SER A 126 -3.33 -9.65 3.18
N GLU A 127 -3.20 -10.07 4.44
CA GLU A 127 -4.32 -10.25 5.37
C GLU A 127 -5.43 -11.17 4.81
N GLY A 128 -5.04 -12.19 4.03
CA GLY A 128 -5.98 -13.13 3.39
C GLY A 128 -6.74 -12.55 2.19
N GLN A 129 -6.42 -11.33 1.77
CA GLN A 129 -6.97 -10.68 0.60
C GLN A 129 -5.95 -10.68 -0.55
N GLN A 130 -6.36 -11.12 -1.74
CA GLN A 130 -5.55 -11.08 -2.95
C GLN A 130 -5.68 -9.72 -3.66
N TYR A 131 -4.57 -9.26 -4.22
CA TYR A 131 -4.47 -8.01 -4.96
C TYR A 131 -3.70 -8.20 -6.27
N LEU A 132 -4.13 -7.51 -7.32
CA LEU A 132 -3.34 -7.30 -8.53
C LEU A 132 -2.70 -5.91 -8.49
N ILE A 133 -1.40 -5.84 -8.77
CA ILE A 133 -0.68 -4.58 -8.88
C ILE A 133 -0.20 -4.43 -10.33
N LEU A 134 -0.68 -3.37 -10.98
CA LEU A 134 -0.30 -2.97 -12.33
C LEU A 134 0.53 -1.69 -12.26
N GLU A 135 1.80 -1.78 -12.62
CA GLU A 135 2.71 -0.65 -12.73
C GLU A 135 3.10 -0.41 -14.19
N GLN A 136 3.18 0.84 -14.63
CA GLN A 136 3.60 1.18 -15.98
C GLN A 136 4.52 2.40 -16.00
N LEU A 137 5.56 2.33 -16.85
CA LEU A 137 6.40 3.45 -17.23
C LEU A 137 6.23 3.75 -18.71
N ILE A 138 5.96 5.01 -19.02
CA ILE A 138 5.90 5.55 -20.39
C ILE A 138 6.92 6.69 -20.46
N SER A 139 7.88 6.61 -21.38
CA SER A 139 8.86 7.66 -21.63
C SER A 139 8.16 8.97 -21.97
N ASN A 140 8.59 10.03 -21.31
CA ASN A 140 8.06 11.36 -21.56
C ASN A 140 8.71 12.01 -22.77
N GLU A 141 7.98 12.96 -23.33
CA GLU A 141 8.46 13.89 -24.34
C GLU A 141 8.72 15.26 -23.70
N SER A 142 9.67 16.01 -24.27
CA SER A 142 9.89 17.39 -23.85
C SER A 142 8.77 18.26 -24.39
N ASN A 143 8.15 19.05 -23.52
CA ASN A 143 7.17 20.07 -23.88
C ASN A 143 7.76 21.49 -23.83
N LYS A 144 9.07 21.61 -24.09
CA LYS A 144 9.71 22.92 -24.07
C LYS A 144 9.08 23.83 -25.12
N THR A 145 8.60 24.98 -24.70
CA THR A 145 8.10 26.04 -25.58
C THR A 145 8.89 27.32 -25.35
N ASP A 146 9.38 27.91 -26.43
CA ASP A 146 10.04 29.22 -26.38
C ASP A 146 8.96 30.31 -26.45
N ASN A 147 9.08 31.32 -25.59
CA ASN A 147 8.15 32.43 -25.49
C ASN A 147 8.63 33.61 -26.34
N GLU A 148 7.70 34.41 -26.87
CA GLU A 148 8.00 35.57 -27.73
C GLU A 148 8.97 36.59 -27.09
N ASN A 149 9.01 36.66 -25.76
CA ASN A 149 9.89 37.54 -24.99
C ASN A 149 11.31 36.96 -24.74
N GLY A 150 11.70 35.88 -25.40
CA GLY A 150 13.02 35.24 -25.25
C GLY A 150 13.17 34.36 -23.99
N GLY A 151 12.09 34.13 -23.25
CA GLY A 151 12.03 33.12 -22.19
C GLY A 151 11.61 31.74 -22.71
N TYR A 152 11.53 30.74 -21.83
CA TYR A 152 10.99 29.42 -22.16
C TYR A 152 10.15 28.87 -21.00
N SER A 153 9.22 27.95 -21.31
CA SER A 153 8.58 27.07 -20.33
C SER A 153 8.90 25.62 -20.63
N HIS A 154 9.07 24.81 -19.58
CA HIS A 154 9.36 23.39 -19.67
C HIS A 154 8.87 22.69 -18.40
N THR A 155 8.31 21.50 -18.55
CA THR A 155 7.97 20.62 -17.42
C THR A 155 9.17 19.74 -17.09
N ILE A 156 9.68 19.82 -15.87
CA ILE A 156 10.78 18.96 -15.41
C ILE A 156 10.39 17.49 -15.55
N GLY A 157 11.22 16.72 -16.23
CA GLY A 157 10.96 15.31 -16.55
C GLY A 157 10.02 15.10 -17.74
N GLY A 158 9.58 16.15 -18.42
CA GLY A 158 8.71 16.09 -19.60
C GLY A 158 7.25 15.73 -19.29
N VAL A 159 6.49 15.44 -20.35
CA VAL A 159 5.07 15.06 -20.30
C VAL A 159 4.83 13.72 -21.01
N LYS A 160 3.81 12.98 -20.58
CA LYS A 160 3.35 11.76 -21.28
C LYS A 160 3.03 12.11 -22.74
N PRO A 161 3.47 11.32 -23.73
CA PRO A 161 3.16 11.56 -25.14
C PRO A 161 1.65 11.63 -25.39
N GLU A 162 1.24 12.50 -26.31
CA GLU A 162 -0.16 12.67 -26.65
C GLU A 162 -0.76 11.36 -27.23
N GLY A 163 -1.99 11.03 -26.81
CA GLY A 163 -2.68 9.81 -27.26
C GLY A 163 -2.13 8.50 -26.68
N LYS A 164 -1.11 8.53 -25.82
CA LYS A 164 -0.64 7.37 -25.07
C LYS A 164 -1.31 7.33 -23.71
N GLU A 165 -2.17 6.35 -23.45
CA GLU A 165 -2.77 6.14 -22.14
C GLU A 165 -2.13 5.00 -21.35
N PHE A 166 -2.28 5.07 -20.02
CA PHE A 166 -1.87 3.96 -19.17
C PHE A 166 -2.82 2.77 -19.36
N ALA A 167 -2.26 1.57 -19.28
CA ALA A 167 -3.00 0.33 -19.28
C ALA A 167 -3.85 0.22 -18.01
N GLU A 168 -5.05 -0.33 -18.16
CA GLU A 168 -5.97 -0.55 -17.05
C GLU A 168 -6.59 -1.93 -17.18
N LEU A 169 -6.85 -2.61 -16.07
CA LEU A 169 -7.66 -3.83 -16.07
C LEU A 169 -9.14 -3.49 -16.08
N ASN A 170 -9.94 -4.31 -16.74
CA ASN A 170 -11.39 -4.30 -16.64
C ASN A 170 -11.81 -4.69 -15.22
N GLU A 171 -12.81 -4.01 -14.66
CA GLU A 171 -13.35 -4.32 -13.33
C GLU A 171 -13.97 -5.73 -13.32
N GLU A 172 -14.74 -6.09 -14.34
CA GLU A 172 -15.19 -7.47 -14.54
C GLU A 172 -14.20 -8.22 -15.45
N LEU A 173 -13.45 -9.19 -14.90
CA LEU A 173 -12.53 -10.02 -15.69
C LEU A 173 -13.27 -11.17 -16.37
N THR A 174 -14.10 -11.86 -15.60
CA THR A 174 -14.95 -12.96 -16.03
C THR A 174 -16.07 -13.12 -15.02
N LYS A 175 -17.11 -13.87 -15.37
CA LYS A 175 -18.17 -14.25 -14.41
C LYS A 175 -17.54 -14.88 -13.16
N GLY A 176 -17.84 -14.34 -11.98
CA GLY A 176 -17.31 -14.82 -10.70
C GLY A 176 -16.05 -14.15 -10.19
N ILE A 177 -15.42 -13.25 -10.97
CA ILE A 177 -14.22 -12.51 -10.56
C ILE A 177 -14.35 -11.03 -10.92
N GLU A 178 -14.40 -10.19 -9.89
CA GLU A 178 -14.44 -8.74 -9.99
C GLU A 178 -13.17 -8.12 -9.40
N LEU A 179 -12.79 -6.97 -9.93
CA LEU A 179 -11.68 -6.15 -9.48
C LEU A 179 -12.22 -4.81 -9.00
N SER A 180 -12.00 -4.49 -7.73
CA SER A 180 -12.27 -3.16 -7.19
C SER A 180 -10.98 -2.35 -7.14
N ASN A 181 -10.99 -1.13 -7.70
CA ASN A 181 -9.82 -0.25 -7.63
C ASN A 181 -9.60 0.18 -6.18
N TYR A 182 -8.56 -0.36 -5.56
CA TYR A 182 -8.20 -0.11 -4.17
C TYR A 182 -7.34 1.15 -4.03
N SER A 183 -6.42 1.38 -4.98
CA SER A 183 -5.52 2.53 -4.95
C SER A 183 -4.94 2.79 -6.32
N SER A 184 -4.78 4.06 -6.68
CA SER A 184 -4.08 4.47 -7.88
C SER A 184 -3.25 5.73 -7.65
N ALA A 185 -2.03 5.76 -8.19
CA ALA A 185 -1.17 6.94 -8.15
C ALA A 185 -0.43 7.10 -9.48
N ASN A 186 -0.26 8.36 -9.90
CA ASN A 186 0.49 8.73 -11.09
C ASN A 186 1.52 9.80 -10.72
N ASN A 187 2.77 9.61 -11.12
CA ASN A 187 3.87 10.54 -10.85
C ASN A 187 4.84 10.60 -12.04
N THR A 188 5.73 11.60 -12.06
CA THR A 188 6.87 11.63 -12.98
C THR A 188 8.11 11.09 -12.26
N LEU A 189 8.81 10.14 -12.87
CA LEU A 189 10.08 9.60 -12.39
C LEU A 189 11.22 10.01 -13.31
N SER A 190 12.34 10.42 -12.74
CA SER A 190 13.55 10.72 -13.49
C SER A 190 14.66 9.71 -13.18
N PRO A 191 15.49 9.34 -14.17
CA PRO A 191 16.71 8.58 -13.91
C PRO A 191 17.61 9.26 -12.88
N GLU A 192 18.39 8.47 -12.15
CA GLU A 192 19.35 9.01 -11.19
C GLU A 192 20.43 9.81 -11.93
N GLY A 193 20.71 11.02 -11.45
CA GLY A 193 21.64 11.95 -12.10
C GLY A 193 21.08 12.69 -13.32
N ALA A 194 19.78 12.57 -13.61
CA ALA A 194 19.13 13.33 -14.67
C ALA A 194 19.28 14.85 -14.45
N GLY A 195 19.67 15.55 -15.52
CA GLY A 195 19.72 17.01 -15.57
C GLY A 195 18.33 17.64 -15.62
N LEU A 196 18.28 18.96 -15.47
CA LEU A 196 17.02 19.73 -15.42
C LEU A 196 16.16 19.59 -16.69
N PHE A 197 16.80 19.31 -17.84
CA PHE A 197 16.15 19.21 -19.15
C PHE A 197 16.01 17.77 -19.66
N ASP A 198 16.44 16.79 -18.87
CA ASP A 198 16.33 15.40 -19.26
C ASP A 198 14.88 14.94 -19.16
N VAL A 199 14.45 14.16 -20.14
CA VAL A 199 13.12 13.54 -20.12
C VAL A 199 13.11 12.36 -19.15
N GLY A 200 12.05 12.30 -18.34
CA GLY A 200 11.80 11.22 -17.42
C GLY A 200 10.77 10.24 -17.98
N PHE A 201 10.03 9.63 -17.06
CA PHE A 201 8.98 8.68 -17.33
C PHE A 201 7.72 9.10 -16.59
N SER A 202 6.59 9.05 -17.28
CA SER A 202 5.28 9.03 -16.64
C SER A 202 5.07 7.65 -16.05
N TYR A 203 4.87 7.60 -14.74
CA TYR A 203 4.69 6.39 -13.95
C TYR A 203 3.24 6.30 -13.47
N SER A 204 2.64 5.12 -13.60
CA SER A 204 1.36 4.78 -13.01
C SER A 204 1.48 3.50 -12.18
N ILE A 205 0.81 3.48 -11.03
CA ILE A 205 0.55 2.27 -10.24
C ILE A 205 -0.93 2.20 -9.93
N LYS A 206 -1.54 1.04 -10.23
CA LYS A 206 -2.92 0.72 -9.89
C LYS A 206 -2.94 -0.60 -9.11
N LYS A 207 -3.62 -0.58 -7.97
CA LYS A 207 -3.82 -1.75 -7.12
C LYS A 207 -5.31 -2.11 -7.18
N TYR A 208 -5.59 -3.34 -7.57
CA TYR A 208 -6.93 -3.88 -7.63
C TYR A 208 -7.09 -4.94 -6.55
N LYS A 209 -8.12 -4.82 -5.73
CA LYS A 209 -8.53 -5.90 -4.84
C LYS A 209 -9.32 -6.91 -5.67
N ILE A 210 -8.98 -8.19 -5.51
CA ILE A 210 -9.66 -9.28 -6.23
C ILE A 210 -10.83 -9.78 -5.39
N GLU A 211 -12.02 -9.73 -5.94
CA GLU A 211 -13.24 -10.19 -5.29
C GLU A 211 -13.78 -11.42 -6.05
N PHE A 212 -13.83 -12.55 -5.36
CA PHE A 212 -14.39 -13.79 -5.89
C PHE A 212 -15.83 -13.95 -5.41
N GLU A 213 -16.76 -14.23 -6.32
CA GLU A 213 -18.11 -14.64 -5.92
C GLU A 213 -18.05 -15.88 -5.02
N GLU A 214 -19.01 -16.03 -4.09
CA GLU A 214 -19.02 -17.14 -3.13
C GLU A 214 -18.97 -18.51 -3.81
N ASN A 215 -19.67 -18.65 -4.93
CA ASN A 215 -19.80 -19.87 -5.73
C ASN A 215 -18.65 -20.10 -6.72
N PHE A 216 -17.70 -19.17 -6.84
CA PHE A 216 -16.56 -19.34 -7.74
C PHE A 216 -15.64 -20.43 -7.18
N ASN A 217 -15.43 -21.48 -7.96
CA ASN A 217 -14.53 -22.58 -7.63
C ASN A 217 -13.80 -22.98 -8.92
N GLY A 218 -12.75 -22.25 -9.23
CA GLY A 218 -12.02 -22.38 -10.48
C GLY A 218 -10.76 -21.53 -10.52
N GLU A 219 -10.14 -21.53 -11.69
CA GLU A 219 -8.91 -20.82 -11.97
C GLU A 219 -9.14 -19.90 -13.16
N TYR A 220 -8.58 -18.70 -13.13
CA TYR A 220 -8.63 -17.77 -14.25
C TYR A 220 -7.24 -17.29 -14.63
N ILE A 221 -6.92 -17.33 -15.92
CA ILE A 221 -5.66 -16.78 -16.43
C ILE A 221 -5.97 -15.44 -17.06
N ILE A 222 -5.31 -14.39 -16.58
CA ILE A 222 -5.43 -13.04 -17.16
C ILE A 222 -4.87 -13.04 -18.58
N THR A 223 -5.60 -12.39 -19.48
CA THR A 223 -5.29 -12.33 -20.91
C THR A 223 -5.34 -10.90 -21.43
N LYS A 224 -4.90 -10.68 -22.68
CA LYS A 224 -4.89 -9.35 -23.32
C LYS A 224 -6.27 -8.68 -23.38
N LYS A 225 -7.36 -9.46 -23.45
CA LYS A 225 -8.73 -8.93 -23.53
C LYS A 225 -9.18 -8.23 -22.24
N ASP A 226 -8.50 -8.54 -21.12
CA ASP A 226 -8.84 -8.04 -19.80
C ASP A 226 -8.31 -6.63 -19.55
N PHE A 227 -7.59 -6.08 -20.52
CA PHE A 227 -6.96 -4.76 -20.43
C PHE A 227 -7.60 -3.76 -21.39
N LYS A 228 -7.64 -2.51 -20.95
CA LYS A 228 -7.79 -1.31 -21.77
C LYS A 228 -6.41 -0.69 -21.98
N ASN A 229 -6.17 -0.11 -23.16
CA ASN A 229 -4.92 0.59 -23.50
C ASN A 229 -3.65 -0.24 -23.31
N LEU A 230 -3.72 -1.56 -23.51
CA LEU A 230 -2.55 -2.42 -23.43
C LEU A 230 -1.52 -2.06 -24.52
N PRO A 231 -0.23 -1.88 -24.20
CA PRO A 231 0.79 -1.65 -25.22
C PRO A 231 0.88 -2.82 -26.20
N GLU A 232 1.00 -2.52 -27.51
CA GLU A 232 0.94 -3.52 -28.59
C GLU A 232 1.96 -4.66 -28.42
N ASN A 233 3.17 -4.32 -27.97
CA ASN A 233 4.30 -5.25 -27.85
C ASN A 233 4.52 -5.76 -26.42
N PHE A 234 3.49 -5.80 -25.58
CA PHE A 234 3.61 -6.31 -24.22
C PHE A 234 3.27 -7.80 -24.11
N ASP A 235 4.12 -8.52 -23.38
CA ASP A 235 3.85 -9.88 -22.90
C ASP A 235 3.36 -9.82 -21.44
N ILE A 236 2.10 -10.19 -21.23
CA ILE A 236 1.47 -10.22 -19.90
C ILE A 236 2.05 -11.35 -19.05
N GLY A 237 2.73 -12.33 -19.67
CA GLY A 237 3.09 -13.57 -19.02
C GLY A 237 1.84 -14.38 -18.65
N LYS A 238 1.98 -15.28 -17.68
CA LYS A 238 0.88 -16.10 -17.17
C LYS A 238 0.61 -15.70 -15.72
N ILE A 239 -0.41 -14.87 -15.51
CA ILE A 239 -0.93 -14.55 -14.19
C ILE A 239 -2.21 -15.34 -13.97
N LYS A 240 -2.20 -16.19 -12.95
CA LYS A 240 -3.28 -17.09 -12.59
C LYS A 240 -3.95 -16.62 -11.30
N LEU A 241 -5.27 -16.50 -11.32
CA LEU A 241 -6.11 -16.15 -10.19
C LEU A 241 -6.83 -17.42 -9.71
N GLU A 242 -6.77 -17.67 -8.41
CA GLU A 242 -7.33 -18.86 -7.76
C GLU A 242 -7.89 -18.45 -6.40
N LYS A 243 -9.05 -19.01 -6.05
CA LYS A 243 -9.71 -18.83 -4.76
C LYS A 243 -9.30 -19.90 -3.77
#